data_AF-A0A939TN37-F1
#
_entry.id   AF-A0A939TN37-F1
#
_cell.length_a   1.000
_cell.length_b   1.000
_cell.length_c   1.000
_cell.angle_alpha   90.00
_cell.angle_beta   90.00
_cell.angle_gamma   90.00
#
_symmetry.space_group_name_H-M   'P 1'
#
loop_
_entity.id
_entity.type
_entity.pdbx_description
1 polymer ?
#
loop_
_entity_poly.entity_id
_entity_poly.type
_entity_poly.pdbx_seq_one_letter_code
_entity_poly.pdbx_strand_id
1 'polypeptide(L)' 'MPLADRDRAILAFEARWRVHGGPKEEAIRSELALSPARYYQLLGRLIDSGDALAEDPLLVGRLRRRRDERDASRSRIAG' A
#
# COMPACT_ATOMS: atom_id res chain seq x y z
N MET A 1 -15.83 -0.35 -9.47
CA MET A 1 -15.37 -1.03 -10.71
C MET A 1 -14.49 -2.15 -10.22
N PRO A 2 -14.62 -3.39 -10.70
CA PRO A 2 -13.85 -4.50 -10.13
C PRO A 2 -12.35 -4.18 -10.11
N LEU A 3 -11.67 -4.57 -9.02
CA LEU A 3 -10.23 -4.34 -8.85
C LEU A 3 -9.48 -4.88 -10.07
N ALA A 4 -8.60 -4.05 -10.64
CA ALA A 4 -7.69 -4.52 -11.67
C ALA A 4 -6.71 -5.54 -11.07
N ASP A 5 -6.22 -6.49 -11.87
CA ASP A 5 -5.30 -7.53 -11.39
C ASP A 5 -4.03 -6.97 -10.75
N ARG A 6 -3.56 -5.82 -11.24
CA ARG A 6 -2.46 -5.07 -10.62
C ARG A 6 -2.78 -4.65 -9.19
N ASP A 7 -4.00 -4.18 -8.94
CA ASP A 7 -4.40 -3.68 -7.64
C ASP A 7 -4.54 -4.83 -6.64
N ARG A 8 -5.06 -5.98 -7.09
CA ARG A 8 -5.03 -7.23 -6.31
C ARG A 8 -3.60 -7.68 -6.01
N ALA A 9 -2.69 -7.61 -6.98
CA ALA A 9 -1.28 -7.94 -6.79
C ALA A 9 -0.61 -7.02 -5.75
N ILE A 10 -0.94 -5.74 -5.74
CA ILE A 10 -0.46 -4.78 -4.72
C ILE A 10 -0.97 -5.17 -3.32
N LEU A 11 -2.25 -5.52 -3.17
CA LEU A 11 -2.79 -5.96 -1.86
C LEU A 11 -2.13 -7.27 -1.40
N ALA A 12 -2.00 -8.25 -2.30
CA ALA A 12 -1.34 -9.51 -1.99
C ALA A 12 0.13 -9.31 -1.58
N PHE A 13 0.85 -8.40 -2.25
CA PHE A 13 2.21 -8.02 -1.87
C PHE A 13 2.26 -7.41 -0.46
N GLU A 14 1.40 -6.44 -0.12
CA GLU A 14 1.35 -5.85 1.23
C GLU A 14 0.99 -6.86 2.32
N ALA A 15 0.14 -7.83 2.03
CA ALA A 15 -0.22 -8.89 2.97
C ALA A 15 1.01 -9.74 3.34
N ARG A 16 1.83 -10.13 2.36
CA ARG A 16 3.04 -10.94 2.56
C ARG A 16 4.20 -10.16 3.17
N TRP A 17 4.38 -8.90 2.77
CA TRP A 17 5.54 -8.10 3.16
C TRP A 17 5.66 -7.87 4.68
N ARG A 18 4.56 -8.03 5.42
CA ARG A 18 4.56 -7.94 6.89
C ARG A 18 5.48 -8.98 7.57
N VAL A 19 5.83 -10.06 6.87
CA VAL A 19 6.64 -11.19 7.39
C VAL A 19 8.10 -11.13 6.92
N HIS A 20 8.41 -10.41 5.85
CA HIS A 20 9.75 -10.37 5.23
C HIS A 20 10.45 -9.03 5.47
N GLY A 21 11.40 -9.00 6.42
CA GLY A 21 12.18 -7.83 6.80
C GLY A 21 13.32 -7.46 5.84
N GLY A 22 13.06 -7.42 4.53
CA GLY A 22 14.04 -7.04 3.49
C GLY A 22 13.89 -5.59 2.97
N PRO A 23 14.66 -5.20 1.94
CA PRO A 23 14.49 -3.93 1.26
C PRO A 23 13.23 -3.94 0.37
N LYS A 24 12.14 -3.35 0.89
CA LYS A 24 10.81 -3.32 0.24
C LYS A 24 10.82 -2.76 -1.17
N GLU A 25 11.62 -1.75 -1.42
CA GLU A 25 11.67 -1.10 -2.73
C GLU A 25 12.20 -2.01 -3.83
N GLU A 26 13.16 -2.88 -3.51
CA GLU A 26 13.70 -3.81 -4.51
C GLU A 26 12.68 -4.89 -4.86
N ALA A 27 11.98 -5.42 -3.85
CA ALA A 27 10.90 -6.38 -4.07
C ALA A 27 9.73 -5.78 -4.86
N ILE A 28 9.40 -4.50 -4.64
CA ILE A 28 8.40 -3.80 -5.47
C ILE A 28 8.84 -3.78 -6.94
N ARG A 29 10.12 -3.50 -7.22
CA ARG A 29 10.63 -3.47 -8.60
C ARG A 29 10.64 -4.86 -9.22
N SER A 30 11.11 -5.87 -8.50
CA SER A 30 11.27 -7.23 -9.04
C SER A 30 9.96 -7.99 -9.17
N GLU A 31 9.05 -7.90 -8.19
CA GLU A 31 7.80 -8.67 -8.19
C GLU A 31 6.66 -7.98 -8.94
N LEU A 32 6.59 -6.64 -8.88
CA LEU A 32 5.47 -5.88 -9.45
C LEU A 32 5.84 -5.13 -10.73
N ALA A 33 7.13 -5.11 -11.11
CA ALA A 33 7.64 -4.32 -12.22
C ALA A 33 7.26 -2.83 -12.11
N LEU A 34 7.16 -2.31 -10.88
CA LEU A 34 6.79 -0.92 -10.59
C LEU A 34 7.98 -0.18 -9.97
N SER A 35 8.08 1.11 -10.26
CA SER A 35 8.93 1.98 -9.44
C SER A 35 8.30 2.17 -8.05
N PRO A 36 9.12 2.32 -6.98
CA PRO A 36 8.59 2.55 -5.63
C PRO A 36 7.64 3.76 -5.54
N ALA A 37 7.95 4.85 -6.24
CA ALA A 37 7.10 6.03 -6.28
C ALA A 37 5.72 5.74 -6.89
N ARG A 38 5.68 5.04 -8.05
CA ARG A 38 4.43 4.64 -8.70
C ARG A 38 3.62 3.70 -7.82
N TYR A 39 4.29 2.76 -7.16
CA TYR A 39 3.69 1.83 -6.22
C TYR A 39 2.96 2.56 -5.08
N TYR A 40 3.63 3.48 -4.38
CA TYR A 40 3.00 4.18 -3.25
C TYR A 40 1.86 5.10 -3.68
N GLN A 41 1.93 5.69 -4.88
CA GLN A 41 0.82 6.47 -5.45
C GLN A 41 -0.40 5.58 -5.71
N LEU A 42 -0.20 4.39 -6.31
CA LEU A 42 -1.28 3.44 -6.57
C LEU A 42 -1.85 2.90 -5.27
N LEU A 43 -0.99 2.50 -4.33
CA LEU A 43 -1.40 2.01 -3.02
C LEU A 43 -2.27 3.05 -2.30
N GLY A 44 -1.87 4.32 -2.30
CA GLY A 44 -2.64 5.40 -1.68
C GLY A 44 -4.06 5.52 -2.24
N ARG A 45 -4.22 5.47 -3.57
CA ARG A 45 -5.55 5.51 -4.21
C ARG A 45 -6.35 4.23 -3.95
N LEU A 46 -5.67 3.09 -3.98
CA LEU A 46 -6.27 1.77 -3.83
C LEU A 46 -6.88 1.60 -2.44
N ILE A 47 -6.15 1.97 -1.39
CA ILE A 47 -6.63 1.85 -0.02
C ILE A 47 -7.82 2.76 0.26
N ASP A 48 -8.05 3.81 -0.52
CA ASP A 48 -9.22 4.68 -0.38
C ASP A 48 -10.47 4.15 -1.12
N SER A 49 -10.32 3.12 -1.96
CA SER A 49 -11.43 2.55 -2.72
C SER A 49 -12.30 1.59 -1.89
N GLY A 50 -13.60 1.58 -2.19
CA GLY A 50 -14.55 0.63 -1.59
C GLY A 50 -14.30 -0.81 -2.04
N ASP A 51 -13.81 -0.99 -3.27
CA ASP A 51 -13.49 -2.31 -3.83
C ASP A 51 -12.33 -2.99 -3.06
N ALA A 52 -11.29 -2.23 -2.68
CA ALA A 52 -10.22 -2.75 -1.83
C ALA A 52 -10.69 -3.10 -0.40
N LEU A 53 -11.58 -2.28 0.17
CA LEU A 53 -12.19 -2.57 1.47
C LEU A 53 -13.03 -3.85 1.44
N ALA A 54 -13.74 -4.11 0.34
CA ALA A 54 -14.52 -5.32 0.18
C ALA A 54 -13.63 -6.57 0.04
N GLU A 55 -12.46 -6.45 -0.59
CA GLU A 55 -11.52 -7.56 -0.80
C GLU A 55 -10.81 -7.98 0.51
N ASP A 56 -10.23 -7.02 1.26
CA ASP A 56 -9.58 -7.29 2.55
C ASP A 56 -9.70 -6.08 3.50
N PRO A 57 -10.80 -6.00 4.28
CA PRO A 57 -11.05 -4.87 5.18
C PRO A 57 -9.94 -4.68 6.23
N LEU A 58 -9.36 -5.77 6.72
CA LEU A 58 -8.36 -5.74 7.80
C LEU A 58 -7.01 -5.24 7.29
N LEU A 59 -6.58 -5.68 6.11
CA LEU A 59 -5.37 -5.17 5.49
C LEU A 59 -5.51 -3.69 5.16
N VAL A 60 -6.60 -3.31 4.49
CA VAL A 60 -6.83 -1.93 4.06
C VAL A 60 -6.91 -0.99 5.26
N GLY A 61 -7.64 -1.35 6.32
CA GLY A 61 -7.70 -0.55 7.54
C GLY A 61 -6.33 -0.30 8.18
N ARG A 62 -5.47 -1.33 8.21
CA ARG A 62 -4.10 -1.19 8.73
C ARG A 62 -3.23 -0.31 7.83
N LEU A 63 -3.38 -0.40 6.51
CA LEU A 63 -2.64 0.43 5.57
C LEU A 63 -3.05 1.90 5.66
N ARG A 64 -4.35 2.18 5.80
CA ARG A 64 -4.86 3.54 6.06
C ARG A 64 -4.26 4.12 7.34
N ARG A 65 -4.32 3.39 8.45
CA ARG A 65 -3.72 3.86 9.72
C ARG A 65 -2.23 4.16 9.58
N ARG A 66 -1.46 3.30 8.90
CA ARG A 66 -0.02 3.53 8.64
C ARG A 66 0.24 4.79 7.81
N ARG A 67 -0.64 5.12 6.85
CA ARG A 67 -0.56 6.36 6.08
C ARG A 67 -0.79 7.57 6.99
N ASP A 68 -1.85 7.52 7.79
CA ASP A 68 -2.25 8.62 8.66
C ASP A 68 -1.18 8.91 9.73
N GLU A 69 -0.55 7.87 10.29
CA GLU A 69 0.61 7.99 11.19
C GLU A 69 1.80 8.71 10.52
N ARG A 70 2.06 8.39 9.26
CA ARG A 70 3.13 9.00 8.45
C ARG A 70 2.83 10.48 8.17
N ASP A 71 1.59 10.81 7.86
CA ASP A 71 1.17 12.17 7.53
C ASP A 71 1.15 13.05 8.80
N ALA A 72 0.71 12.50 9.94
CA ALA A 72 0.81 13.16 11.24
C ALA A 72 2.25 13.46 11.66
N SER A 73 3.20 12.55 11.35
CA SER A 73 4.63 12.79 11.60
C SER A 73 5.20 13.92 10.74
N ARG A 74 4.73 14.09 9.49
CA ARG A 74 5.16 15.17 8.60
C ARG A 74 4.62 16.53 9.03
N SER A 75 3.36 16.57 9.50
CA SER A 75 2.74 17.80 9.99
C SER A 75 3.41 18.36 11.25
N ARG A 76 4.06 17.53 12.07
CA ARG A 76 4.76 17.98 13.29
C ARG A 76 6.16 18.55 13.05
N ILE A 77 6.77 18.29 11.90
CA ILE A 77 8.10 18.82 11.56
C ILE A 77 7.98 20.21 10.92
N ALA A 78 6.79 20.55 10.40
CA ALA A 78 6.52 21.80 9.67
C ALA A 78 5.88 22.91 10.54
N GLY A 79 5.84 22.77 11.87
CA GLY A 79 5.31 23.77 12.80
C GLY A 79 6.27 24.01 13.96
#